data_AF-A0A3M1RPY2-F1
#
_entry.id   AF-A0A3M1RPY2-F1
#
_cell.length_a   1.000
_cell.length_b   1.000
_cell.length_c   1.000
_cell.angle_alpha   90.00
_cell.angle_beta   90.00
_cell.angle_gamma   90.00
#
_symmetry.space_group_name_H-M   'P 1'
#
loop_
_entity.id
_entity.type
_entity.pdbx_description
1 polymer ?
#
loop_
_entity_poly.entity_id
_entity_poly.type
_entity_poly.pdbx_seq_one_letter_code
_entity_poly.pdbx_strand_id
1 'polypeptide(L)'
;MVRINKSSLILFLAFSFIVGGFFIFSCSSKVNRNSSTNKDIKLILIEKGYYGGIKDNEMSFYVFDNQTDLDNFHKRIHSNEITPPKNKNIDFSKNIVIAAVYG
;
A
#
# COMPACT_ATOMS: atom_id res chain seq x y z
N MET A 1 -54.75 -10.54 -15.13
CA MET A 1 -53.89 -11.05 -16.22
C MET A 1 -53.16 -9.87 -16.84
N VAL A 2 -51.87 -9.68 -16.55
CA VAL A 2 -51.07 -8.54 -17.05
C VAL A 2 -50.57 -8.88 -18.45
N ARG A 3 -50.99 -8.12 -19.48
CA ARG A 3 -50.49 -8.26 -20.85
C ARG A 3 -49.29 -7.33 -21.04
N ILE A 4 -48.10 -7.89 -21.03
CA ILE A 4 -46.87 -7.16 -21.33
C ILE A 4 -46.75 -7.06 -22.86
N ASN A 5 -46.70 -5.83 -23.37
CA ASN A 5 -46.57 -5.58 -24.79
C ASN A 5 -45.16 -5.97 -25.26
N LYS A 6 -45.04 -6.57 -26.45
CA LYS A 6 -43.75 -7.07 -26.98
C LYS A 6 -42.68 -5.97 -27.05
N SER A 7 -43.10 -4.74 -27.34
CA SER A 7 -42.23 -3.56 -27.35
C SER A 7 -41.64 -3.22 -25.98
N SER A 8 -42.40 -3.43 -24.88
CA SER A 8 -41.90 -3.21 -23.52
C SER A 8 -40.88 -4.26 -23.10
N LEU A 9 -41.02 -5.51 -23.58
CA LEU A 9 -40.04 -6.57 -23.32
C LEU A 9 -38.68 -6.26 -23.97
N ILE A 10 -38.70 -5.77 -25.22
CA ILE A 10 -37.48 -5.41 -25.97
C ILE A 10 -36.76 -4.23 -25.30
N LEU A 11 -37.51 -3.22 -24.86
CA LEU A 11 -36.93 -2.06 -24.16
C LEU A 11 -36.24 -2.46 -22.86
N PHE A 12 -36.83 -3.39 -22.11
CA PHE A 12 -36.27 -3.89 -20.85
C PHE A 12 -34.97 -4.68 -21.06
N LEU A 13 -34.95 -5.54 -22.09
CA LEU A 13 -33.76 -6.29 -22.47
C LEU A 13 -32.62 -5.37 -22.94
N ALA A 14 -32.92 -4.36 -23.75
CA ALA A 14 -31.92 -3.39 -24.20
C ALA A 14 -31.32 -2.59 -23.03
N PHE A 15 -32.16 -2.17 -22.08
CA PHE A 15 -31.69 -1.41 -20.91
C PHE A 15 -30.76 -2.25 -20.01
N SER A 16 -31.07 -3.54 -19.82
CA SER A 16 -30.19 -4.44 -19.05
C SER A 16 -28.81 -4.62 -19.68
N PHE A 17 -28.72 -4.62 -21.01
CA PHE A 17 -27.45 -4.76 -21.72
C PHE A 17 -26.57 -3.51 -21.61
N ILE A 18 -27.17 -2.31 -21.67
CA ILE A 18 -26.44 -1.03 -21.57
C ILE A 18 -25.89 -0.84 -20.16
N VAL A 19 -26.68 -1.12 -19.12
CA VAL A 19 -26.24 -1.01 -17.73
C VAL A 19 -25.20 -2.08 -17.41
N GLY A 20 -25.38 -3.33 -17.87
CA GLY A 20 -24.40 -4.40 -17.67
C GLY A 20 -23.05 -4.15 -18.38
N GLY A 21 -23.07 -3.57 -19.58
CA GLY A 21 -21.86 -3.30 -20.36
C GLY A 21 -20.96 -2.21 -19.78
N PHE A 22 -21.53 -1.21 -19.10
CA PHE A 22 -20.74 -0.10 -18.52
C PHE A 22 -19.86 -0.54 -17.34
N PHE A 23 -20.28 -1.53 -16.55
CA PHE A 23 -19.50 -1.98 -15.39
C PHE A 23 -18.26 -2.81 -15.73
N ILE A 24 -18.19 -3.38 -16.94
CA ILE A 24 -17.05 -4.23 -17.36
C ILE A 24 -15.88 -3.37 -17.89
N PHE A 25 -16.15 -2.14 -18.33
CA PHE A 25 -15.15 -1.26 -18.93
C PHE A 25 -14.36 -0.38 -17.93
N SER A 26 -14.76 -0.31 -16.65
CA SER A 26 -14.10 0.55 -15.66
C SER A 26 -12.82 -0.03 -15.01
N CYS A 27 -12.37 -1.24 -15.37
CA CYS A 27 -11.17 -1.83 -14.77
C CYS A 27 -10.18 -2.44 -15.78
N SER A 28 -10.04 -1.82 -16.97
CA SER A 28 -9.05 -2.22 -17.98
C SER A 28 -8.00 -1.13 -18.24
N SER A 29 -7.56 -0.44 -17.20
CA SER A 29 -6.29 0.29 -17.24
C SER A 29 -5.17 -0.75 -17.33
N LYS A 30 -4.78 -1.12 -18.56
CA LYS A 30 -3.58 -1.90 -18.83
C LYS A 30 -2.41 -1.15 -18.18
N VAL A 31 -1.93 -1.64 -17.05
CA VAL A 31 -0.66 -1.19 -16.47
C VAL A 31 0.41 -1.56 -17.48
N ASN A 32 0.86 -0.55 -18.22
CA ASN A 32 1.95 -0.66 -19.17
C ASN A 32 3.21 -0.94 -18.34
N ARG A 33 3.50 -2.22 -18.04
CA ARG A 33 4.71 -2.67 -17.35
C ARG A 33 5.88 -2.53 -18.32
N ASN A 34 6.25 -1.29 -18.62
CA ASN A 34 7.47 -0.98 -19.34
C ASN A 34 8.65 -1.01 -18.37
N SER A 35 9.69 -1.68 -18.84
CA SER A 35 11.03 -1.84 -18.27
C SER A 35 11.13 -2.81 -17.09
N SER A 36 12.00 -3.78 -17.29
CA SER A 36 12.57 -4.67 -16.30
C SER A 36 13.10 -3.91 -15.08
N THR A 37 12.32 -3.86 -13.99
CA THR A 37 12.80 -3.53 -12.65
C THR A 37 13.38 -4.76 -11.96
N ASN A 38 14.00 -5.68 -12.71
CA ASN A 38 14.77 -6.79 -12.13
C ASN A 38 16.16 -6.31 -11.70
N LYS A 39 16.19 -5.23 -10.92
CA LYS A 39 17.32 -5.05 -10.00
C LYS A 39 17.01 -5.99 -8.83
N ASP A 40 17.95 -6.86 -8.50
CA ASP A 40 17.86 -7.66 -7.27
C ASP A 40 17.87 -6.72 -6.08
N ILE A 41 16.69 -6.21 -5.69
CA ILE A 41 16.52 -5.37 -4.51
C ILE A 41 16.61 -6.31 -3.32
N LYS A 42 17.81 -6.39 -2.74
CA LYS A 42 18.05 -7.18 -1.55
C LYS A 42 17.47 -6.45 -0.34
N LEU A 43 16.29 -6.88 0.11
CA LEU A 43 15.71 -6.44 1.37
C LEU A 43 16.47 -7.08 2.53
N ILE A 44 17.07 -6.25 3.38
CA ILE A 44 17.77 -6.70 4.59
C ILE A 44 16.94 -6.26 5.79
N LEU A 45 16.54 -7.21 6.63
CA LEU A 45 15.91 -6.90 7.91
C LEU A 45 16.96 -6.30 8.85
N ILE A 46 16.77 -5.03 9.22
CA ILE A 46 17.68 -4.32 10.12
C ILE A 46 17.30 -4.59 11.57
N GLU A 47 16.00 -4.55 11.89
CA GLU A 47 15.44 -4.69 13.24
C GLU A 47 13.98 -5.19 13.21
N LYS A 48 13.55 -5.86 14.28
CA LYS A 48 12.15 -6.22 14.55
C LYS A 48 11.88 -6.15 16.06
N GLY A 49 10.70 -5.70 16.47
CA GLY A 49 10.33 -5.62 17.88
C GLY A 49 8.90 -5.11 18.09
N TYR A 50 8.48 -5.11 19.35
CA TYR A 50 7.23 -4.49 19.79
C TYR A 50 7.56 -3.17 20.49
N TYR A 51 6.99 -2.09 19.98
CA TYR A 51 7.31 -0.74 20.41
C TYR A 51 6.04 -0.01 20.79
N GLY A 52 6.02 0.64 21.95
CA GLY A 52 4.83 1.31 22.49
C GLY A 52 4.62 2.75 22.00
N GLY A 53 5.49 3.26 21.12
CA GLY A 53 5.49 4.67 20.70
C GLY A 53 4.54 5.02 19.55
N ILE A 54 3.94 4.04 18.87
CA ILE A 54 2.97 4.24 17.79
C ILE A 54 1.63 3.63 18.22
N LYS A 55 0.53 4.39 18.01
CA LYS A 55 -0.86 4.02 18.33
C LYS A 55 -1.73 4.12 17.06
N ASP A 56 -1.21 3.60 15.96
CA ASP A 56 -1.90 3.57 14.69
C ASP A 56 -2.70 2.26 14.59
N ASN A 57 -4.02 2.38 14.48
CA ASN A 57 -4.93 1.23 14.35
C ASN A 57 -4.74 0.39 13.07
N GLU A 58 -3.82 0.80 12.19
CA GLU A 58 -3.55 0.19 10.90
C GLU A 58 -2.04 0.06 10.66
N MET A 59 -1.64 -0.80 9.72
CA MET A 59 -0.23 -0.97 9.37
C MET A 59 0.27 0.25 8.59
N SER A 60 1.22 0.96 9.17
CA SER A 60 1.85 2.15 8.59
C SER A 60 3.24 1.81 8.02
N PHE A 61 3.54 2.36 6.84
CA PHE A 61 4.85 2.26 6.20
C PHE A 61 5.55 3.62 6.19
N TYR A 62 6.80 3.64 6.67
CA TYR A 62 7.67 4.81 6.66
C TYR A 62 8.89 4.55 5.80
N VAL A 63 9.29 5.54 5.01
CA VAL A 63 10.45 5.47 4.13
C VAL A 63 11.42 6.57 4.53
N PHE A 64 12.68 6.22 4.74
CA PHE A 64 13.74 7.14 5.15
C PHE A 64 14.83 7.19 4.09
N ASP A 65 15.19 8.40 3.69
CA ASP A 65 16.25 8.71 2.73
C ASP A 65 17.49 9.35 3.40
N ASN A 66 17.44 9.57 4.71
CA ASN A 66 18.54 10.10 5.50
C ASN A 66 18.56 9.55 6.93
N GLN A 67 19.73 9.65 7.57
CA GLN A 67 19.96 9.14 8.93
C GLN A 67 19.16 9.91 10.00
N THR A 68 18.96 11.22 9.82
CA THR A 68 18.29 12.08 10.80
C THR A 68 16.82 11.68 10.98
N ASP A 69 16.11 11.39 9.89
CA ASP A 69 14.71 10.98 9.95
C ASP A 69 14.55 9.57 10.55
N LEU A 70 15.47 8.67 10.22
CA LEU A 70 15.51 7.34 10.84
C LEU A 70 15.74 7.44 12.36
N ASP A 71 16.66 8.30 12.80
CA ASP A 71 16.95 8.47 14.23
C ASP A 71 15.77 9.12 14.98
N ASN A 72 15.10 10.09 14.36
CA ASN A 72 13.88 10.69 14.91
C ASN A 72 12.76 9.65 15.04
N PHE A 73 12.61 8.79 14.03
CA PHE A 73 11.65 7.70 14.07
C PHE A 73 11.98 6.68 15.17
N HIS A 74 13.24 6.25 15.29
CA HIS A 74 13.69 5.37 16.37
C HIS A 74 13.36 5.96 17.75
N LYS A 75 13.68 7.24 17.98
CA LYS A 75 13.32 7.92 19.24
C LYS A 75 11.82 7.97 19.50
N ARG A 76 10.99 8.04 18.46
CA ARG A 76 9.53 8.05 18.58
C ARG A 76 8.98 6.67 18.96
N ILE A 77 9.49 5.60 18.35
CA ILE A 77 8.95 4.24 18.56
C ILE A 77 9.43 3.64 19.88
N HIS A 78 10.69 3.85 20.26
CA HIS A 78 11.23 3.35 21.53
C HIS A 78 10.78 4.26 22.68
N SER A 79 10.16 3.70 23.72
CA SER A 79 9.91 4.45 24.95
C SER A 79 11.23 4.77 25.66
N ASN A 80 11.27 5.84 26.45
CA ASN A 80 12.45 6.28 27.22
C ASN A 80 13.02 5.20 28.17
N GLU A 81 12.31 4.09 28.38
CA GLU A 81 12.69 3.02 29.32
C GLU A 81 13.55 1.93 28.67
N ILE A 82 13.56 1.82 27.34
CA ILE A 82 14.34 0.83 26.61
C ILE A 82 15.35 1.56 25.73
N THR A 83 16.64 1.46 26.08
CA THR A 83 17.72 2.00 25.24
C THR A 83 17.58 1.42 23.83
N PRO A 84 17.36 2.27 22.80
CA PRO A 84 17.26 1.81 21.43
C PRO A 84 18.53 1.02 21.07
N PRO A 85 18.43 -0.10 20.36
CA PRO A 85 19.62 -0.76 19.83
C PRO A 85 20.38 0.25 18.97
N LYS A 86 21.71 0.20 19.05
CA LYS A 86 22.57 1.13 18.32
C LYS A 86 22.25 1.02 16.83
N ASN A 87 21.81 2.12 16.24
CA ASN A 87 21.48 2.16 14.82
C ASN A 87 22.70 1.72 14.00
N LYS A 88 22.49 0.83 13.03
CA LYS A 88 23.58 0.41 12.14
C LYS A 88 23.95 1.62 11.29
N ASN A 89 25.24 1.80 10.98
CA ASN A 89 25.66 2.82 10.01
C ASN A 89 25.14 2.41 8.63
N ILE A 90 24.07 3.05 8.18
CA ILE A 90 23.46 2.82 6.87
C ILE A 90 23.99 3.88 5.92
N ASP A 91 24.55 3.45 4.78
CA ASP A 91 24.95 4.35 3.70
C ASP A 91 23.71 4.76 2.88
N PHE A 92 23.07 5.86 3.26
CA PHE A 92 21.88 6.40 2.58
C PHE A 92 22.14 6.89 1.15
N SER A 93 23.40 7.01 0.72
CA SER A 93 23.70 7.30 -0.70
C SER A 93 23.37 6.13 -1.62
N LYS A 94 23.24 4.92 -1.06
CA LYS A 94 23.00 3.67 -1.81
C LYS A 94 21.78 2.90 -1.34
N ASN A 95 21.29 3.19 -0.14
CA ASN A 95 20.25 2.42 0.52
C ASN A 95 19.08 3.31 0.92
N ILE A 96 17.88 2.74 0.86
CA ILE A 96 16.65 3.33 1.40
C ILE A 96 16.22 2.42 2.55
N VAL A 97 15.75 3.02 3.64
CA VAL A 97 15.24 2.26 4.80
C VAL A 97 13.72 2.33 4.79
N ILE A 98 13.08 1.18 4.98
CA ILE A 98 11.62 1.07 5.07
C ILE A 98 11.29 0.47 6.44
N ALA A 99 10.43 1.14 7.20
CA ALA A 99 9.86 0.60 8.43
C ALA A 99 8.38 0.28 8.22
N ALA A 100 7.97 -0.91 8.63
CA ALA A 100 6.57 -1.31 8.72
C ALA A 100 6.21 -1.39 10.20
N VAL A 101 5.24 -0.59 10.66
CA VAL A 101 4.83 -0.54 12.06
C VAL A 101 3.32 -0.71 12.17
N TYR A 102 2.92 -1.38 13.24
CA TYR A 102 1.53 -1.62 13.63
C TYR A 102 1.48 -1.48 15.15
N GLY A 103 0.54 -0.69 15.70
CA GLY A 103 0.54 -0.37 17.13
C GLY A 103 -0.80 0.12 17.65
#